data_AF-A0A967B5F6-F1
#
_entry.id   AF-A0A967B5F6-F1
#
_cell.length_a   1.000
_cell.length_b   1.000
_cell.length_c   1.000
_cell.angle_alpha   90.00
_cell.angle_beta   90.00
_cell.angle_gamma   90.00
#
_symmetry.space_group_name_H-M   'P 1'
#
loop_
_entity.id
_entity.type
_entity.pdbx_description
1 polymer ?
#
loop_
_entity_poly.entity_id
_entity_poly.type
_entity_poly.pdbx_seq_one_letter_code
_entity_poly.pdbx_strand_id
1 'polypeptide(L)' 'MKQIRRSPLTTTVIVRIMACVLGIMLLVFAAKFVAILPDVMPGVAAGRLLMVVLGTILLLGSIWIGV' A
#
# COMPACT_ATOMS: atom_id res chain seq x y z
N MET A 1 26.05 -26.29 12.97
CA MET A 1 25.31 -25.04 12.76
C MET A 1 23.98 -25.37 12.08
N LYS A 2 22.86 -25.28 12.80
CA LYS A 2 21.55 -25.71 12.31
C LYS A 2 21.03 -24.65 11.34
N GLN A 3 21.14 -24.91 10.04
CA GLN A 3 20.71 -24.00 8.99
C GLN A 3 19.18 -23.91 9.05
N ILE A 4 18.67 -22.81 9.60
CA ILE A 4 17.24 -22.48 9.64
C ILE A 4 16.84 -22.27 8.18
N ARG A 5 16.41 -23.34 7.50
CA ARG A 5 15.70 -23.26 6.22
C ARG A 5 14.43 -22.46 6.50
N ARG A 6 14.50 -21.13 6.36
CA ARG A 6 13.29 -20.31 6.26
C ARG A 6 12.54 -20.88 5.07
N SER A 7 11.40 -21.52 5.32
CA SER A 7 10.58 -22.06 4.26
C SER A 7 10.26 -20.91 3.30
N PRO A 8 10.33 -21.12 1.97
CA PRO A 8 10.08 -20.06 0.99
C PRO A 8 8.73 -19.37 1.23
N LEU A 9 7.75 -20.11 1.75
CA LEU A 9 6.45 -19.61 2.20
C LEU A 9 6.53 -18.49 3.25
N THR A 10 7.42 -18.62 4.25
CA THR A 10 7.53 -17.63 5.33
C THR A 10 8.07 -16.31 4.80
N THR A 11 9.06 -16.36 3.90
CA THR A 11 9.63 -15.16 3.27
C THR A 11 8.60 -14.46 2.39
N THR A 12 7.83 -15.20 1.58
CA THR A 12 6.77 -14.63 0.74
C THR A 12 5.70 -13.93 1.58
N VAL A 13 5.25 -14.56 2.68
CA VAL A 13 4.26 -13.94 3.57
C VAL A 13 4.79 -12.67 4.23
N ILE A 14 6.04 -12.65 4.68
CA ILE A 14 6.67 -11.45 5.27
C ILE A 14 6.71 -10.31 4.24
N VAL A 15 7.08 -10.59 2.99
CA VAL A 15 7.13 -9.59 1.91
C VAL A 15 5.73 -9.04 1.61
N ARG A 16 4.68 -9.89 1.61
CA ARG A 16 3.29 -9.44 1.45
C ARG A 16 2.85 -8.50 2.56
N ILE A 17 3.13 -8.86 3.81
CA ILE A 17 2.78 -8.03 4.98
C ILE A 17 3.53 -6.69 4.90
N MET A 18 4.82 -6.70 4.58
CA MET A 18 5.62 -5.48 4.40
C MET A 18 5.06 -4.58 3.29
N ALA A 19 4.66 -5.16 2.15
CA ALA A 19 4.04 -4.42 1.05
C ALA A 19 2.69 -3.81 1.46
N CYS A 20 1.85 -4.54 2.20
CA CYS A 20 0.60 -4.02 2.77
C CYS A 20 0.86 -2.84 3.71
N VAL A 21 1.81 -2.97 4.63
CA VAL A 21 2.13 -1.92 5.61
C VAL A 21 2.63 -0.66 4.90
N LEU A 22 3.54 -0.80 3.93
CA LEU A 22 4.04 0.33 3.14
C LEU A 22 2.92 1.01 2.32
N GLY A 23 2.05 0.23 1.68
CA GLY A 23 0.92 0.75 0.92
C GLY A 23 -0.06 1.55 1.80
N ILE A 24 -0.39 1.02 2.98
CA ILE A 24 -1.26 1.72 3.95
C ILE A 24 -0.60 3.01 4.45
N MET A 25 0.70 2.99 4.79
CA MET A 25 1.42 4.19 5.23
C MET A 25 1.41 5.29 4.16
N LEU A 26 1.64 4.93 2.90
CA LEU A 26 1.60 5.88 1.78
C LEU A 26 0.21 6.46 1.58
N LEU A 27 -0.85 5.67 1.75
CA LEU A 27 -2.24 6.15 1.70
C LEU A 27 -2.54 7.16 2.80
N VAL A 28 -2.11 6.89 4.03
CA VAL A 28 -2.26 7.83 5.15
C VAL A 28 -1.51 9.13 4.87
N PHE A 29 -0.31 9.04 4.30
CA PHE A 29 0.47 10.22 3.93
C PHE A 29 -0.20 11.03 2.81
N ALA A 30 -0.75 10.36 1.80
CA ALA A 30 -1.51 11.00 0.73
C ALA A 30 -2.78 11.69 1.28
N ALA A 31 -3.49 11.05 2.21
CA ALA A 31 -4.68 11.63 2.84
C ALA A 31 -4.32 12.89 3.65
N LYS A 32 -3.22 12.84 4.42
CA LYS A 32 -2.69 14.02 5.11
C LYS A 32 -2.27 15.11 4.13
N PHE A 33 -1.62 14.76 3.03
CA PHE A 33 -1.23 15.72 1.99
C PHE A 33 -2.45 16.45 1.42
N VAL A 34 -3.52 15.71 1.08
CA VAL A 34 -4.77 16.32 0.58
C VAL A 34 -5.44 17.20 1.63
N ALA A 35 -5.43 16.80 2.91
CA ALA A 35 -5.98 17.62 3.99
C ALA A 35 -5.20 18.92 4.25
N ILE A 36 -3.91 18.96 3.92
CA ILE A 36 -3.01 20.12 4.11
C ILE A 36 -2.96 21.02 2.88
N LEU A 37 -3.58 20.66 1.75
CA LEU A 37 -3.81 21.57 0.62
C LEU A 37 -5.20 22.23 0.75
N PRO A 38 -5.38 23.29 1.57
CA PRO A 38 -6.55 24.13 1.43
C PRO A 38 -6.36 25.00 0.16
N ASP A 39 -7.44 25.13 -0.60
CA ASP A 39 -7.71 26.20 -1.56
C ASP A 39 -7.16 26.16 -2.99
N VAL A 40 -6.26 25.26 -3.39
CA VAL A 40 -5.80 25.24 -4.80
C VAL A 40 -6.64 24.38 -5.75
N MET A 41 -7.21 23.25 -5.30
CA MET A 41 -8.06 22.37 -6.14
C MET A 41 -8.69 21.20 -5.36
N PRO A 42 -9.66 21.45 -4.46
CA PRO A 42 -10.19 20.42 -3.56
C PRO A 42 -10.81 19.21 -4.28
N GLY A 43 -11.54 19.43 -5.38
CA GLY A 43 -12.16 18.35 -6.16
C GLY A 43 -11.16 17.46 -6.90
N VAL A 44 -10.07 18.04 -7.42
CA VAL A 44 -9.03 17.30 -8.16
C VAL A 44 -8.15 16.52 -7.17
N ALA A 45 -7.83 17.11 -6.02
CA ALA A 45 -7.06 16.46 -4.97
C ALA A 45 -7.80 15.23 -4.40
N ALA A 46 -9.09 15.37 -4.10
CA ALA A 46 -9.93 14.26 -3.64
C ALA A 46 -10.05 13.14 -4.70
N GLY A 47 -10.25 13.49 -5.98
CA GLY A 47 -10.32 12.51 -7.07
C GLY A 47 -9.00 11.74 -7.26
N ARG A 48 -7.85 12.42 -7.16
CA ARG A 48 -6.53 11.77 -7.20
C ARG A 48 -6.30 10.86 -6.00
N LEU A 49 -6.70 11.28 -4.81
CA LEU A 49 -6.61 10.43 -3.61
C LEU A 49 -7.43 9.15 -3.79
N LEU A 50 -8.64 9.27 -4.33
CA LEU A 50 -9.54 8.13 -4.53
C LEU A 50 -8.97 7.14 -5.56
N MET A 51 -8.34 7.64 -6.63
CA MET A 51 -7.59 6.81 -7.60
C MET A 51 -6.39 6.10 -6.95
N VAL A 52 -5.65 6.79 -6.08
CA VAL A 52 -4.52 6.20 -5.34
C VAL A 52 -5.00 5.10 -4.36
N VAL A 53 -6.12 5.32 -3.67
CA VAL A 53 -6.77 4.32 -2.81
C VAL A 53 -7.16 3.08 -3.61
N LEU A 54 -7.90 3.26 -4.71
CA LEU A 54 -8.33 2.15 -5.58
C LEU A 54 -7.12 1.40 -6.17
N GLY A 55 -6.12 2.12 -6.67
CA GLY A 55 -4.90 1.51 -7.21
C GLY A 55 -4.13 0.71 -6.16
N THR A 56 -4.06 1.21 -4.92
CA THR A 56 -3.42 0.50 -3.81
C THR A 56 -4.18 -0.78 -3.45
N ILE A 57 -5.52 -0.73 -3.39
CA ILE A 57 -6.35 -1.91 -3.12
C ILE A 57 -6.15 -2.98 -4.22
N LEU A 58 -6.17 -2.57 -5.49
CA LEU A 58 -5.95 -3.48 -6.62
C LEU A 58 -4.54 -4.09 -6.59
N LEU A 59 -3.53 -3.30 -6.23
CA LEU A 59 -2.14 -3.75 -6.15
C LEU A 59 -1.90 -4.70 -4.97
N LEU A 60 -2.50 -4.42 -3.80
CA LEU A 60 -2.45 -5.34 -2.66
C LEU A 60 -3.23 -6.63 -2.94
N GLY A 61 -4.39 -6.52 -3.63
CA GLY A 61 -5.17 -7.67 -4.07
C GLY A 61 -4.41 -8.54 -5.07
N SER A 62 -3.69 -7.95 -6.02
CA SER A 62 -2.90 -8.71 -7.01
C SER A 62 -1.69 -9.41 -6.38
N ILE A 63 -1.04 -8.79 -5.39
CA ILE A 63 0.01 -9.41 -4.56
C ILE A 63 -0.53 -10.65 -3.81
N TRP A 64 -1.82 -10.65 -3.48
CA TRP A 64 -2.46 -11.75 -2.77
C TRP A 64 -2.92 -12.89 -3.70
N ILE A 65 -3.44 -12.56 -4.89
CA ILE A 65 -4.01 -13.52 -5.87
C ILE A 65 -2.93 -14.11 -6.80
N GLY A 66 -1.87 -13.37 -7.10
CA GLY A 66 -0.89 -13.69 -8.16
C GLY A 66 0.20 -14.72 -7.82
N VAL A 67 0.06 -15.52 -6.76
CA VAL A 67 0.99 -16.63 -6.43
C VAL A 67 0.20 -17.86 -5.99
#